data_AF-A0A3D3XP32-F1
#
_entry.id   AF-A0A3D3XP32-F1
#
_cell.length_a   1.000
_cell.length_b   1.000
_cell.length_c   1.000
_cell.angle_alpha   90.00
_cell.angle_beta   90.00
_cell.angle_gamma   90.00
#
_symmetry.space_group_name_H-M   'P 1'
#
loop_
_entity.id
_entity.type
_entity.pdbx_description
1 polymer ?
#
loop_
_entity_poly.entity_id
_entity_poly.type
_entity_poly.pdbx_seq_one_letter_code
_entity_poly.pdbx_strand_id
1 'polypeptide(L)'
;RFFRYEFTLAGGWESAEFALSVDNTGIAYLNGERIGSSRNWEQPVFADFSAKLKQGRNIIAVKANNQGGPAGLMARLKIKRREGPSPTLESNANWVSSLETEEGWMHLEFDDSKWSRASFVAKLGDQ
;
A
#
# COMPACT_ATOMS: atom_id res chain seq x y z
N ARG A 1 -0.83 2.22 -13.59
CA ARG A 1 0.37 2.61 -12.81
C ARG A 1 0.55 1.63 -11.67
N PHE A 2 1.78 1.30 -11.33
CA PHE A 2 2.13 0.38 -10.26
C PHE A 2 2.80 1.15 -9.13
N PHE A 3 2.54 0.74 -7.90
CA PHE A 3 3.04 1.37 -6.69
C PHE A 3 3.57 0.32 -5.74
N ARG A 4 4.70 0.60 -5.09
CA ARG A 4 5.30 -0.28 -4.08
C ARG A 4 5.75 0.54 -2.87
N TYR A 5 5.58 -0.03 -1.68
CA TYR A 5 6.03 0.55 -0.43
C TYR A 5 6.52 -0.52 0.52
N GLU A 6 7.82 -0.50 0.77
CA GLU A 6 8.48 -1.38 1.73
C GLU A 6 8.44 -0.76 3.13
N PHE A 7 8.19 -1.60 4.13
CA PHE A 7 8.23 -1.22 5.54
C PHE A 7 8.73 -2.39 6.39
N THR A 8 9.27 -2.08 7.56
CA THR A 8 9.80 -3.08 8.49
C THR A 8 9.00 -3.10 9.79
N LEU A 9 8.67 -4.29 10.29
CA LEU A 9 7.96 -4.48 11.55
C LEU A 9 8.76 -5.32 12.53
N ALA A 10 8.75 -4.93 13.80
CA ALA A 10 9.45 -5.64 14.87
C ALA A 10 8.71 -6.88 15.42
N GLY A 11 7.56 -7.29 14.85
CA GLY A 11 6.75 -8.40 15.37
C GLY A 11 5.75 -7.99 16.47
N GLY A 12 4.98 -8.96 16.98
CA GLY A 12 4.11 -8.76 18.17
C GLY A 12 2.88 -7.88 17.95
N TRP A 13 2.35 -7.84 16.72
CA TRP A 13 1.06 -7.18 16.45
C TRP A 13 -0.12 -8.04 16.87
N GLU A 14 -1.19 -7.39 17.35
CA GLU A 14 -2.49 -7.99 17.63
C GLU A 14 -3.42 -7.88 16.43
N SER A 15 -3.41 -6.71 15.77
CA SER A 15 -4.22 -6.44 14.58
C SER A 15 -3.49 -5.52 13.61
N ALA A 16 -3.85 -5.60 12.34
CA ALA A 16 -3.29 -4.74 11.31
C ALA A 16 -4.38 -4.34 10.32
N GLU A 17 -4.92 -3.14 10.52
CA GLU A 17 -6.02 -2.61 9.71
C GLU A 17 -5.48 -1.78 8.56
N PHE A 18 -5.78 -2.18 7.33
CA PHE A 18 -5.44 -1.43 6.14
C PHE A 18 -6.66 -0.80 5.53
N ALA A 19 -6.51 0.46 5.14
CA ALA A 19 -7.44 1.21 4.33
C ALA A 19 -6.78 1.62 3.02
N LEU A 20 -7.46 1.42 1.90
CA LEU A 20 -7.02 1.86 0.57
C LEU A 20 -8.17 2.50 -0.19
N SER A 21 -7.91 3.68 -0.76
CA SER A 21 -8.72 4.27 -1.83
C SER A 21 -7.83 4.57 -3.03
N VAL A 22 -8.33 4.28 -4.23
CA VAL A 22 -7.65 4.51 -5.50
C VAL A 22 -8.64 5.10 -6.48
N ASP A 23 -8.29 6.22 -7.09
CA ASP A 23 -9.05 6.79 -8.19
C ASP A 23 -8.46 6.30 -9.54
N ASN A 24 -9.17 5.54 -10.38
CA ASN A 24 -10.57 5.11 -10.22
C ASN A 24 -10.71 3.71 -9.60
N THR A 25 -9.74 2.82 -9.84
CA THR A 25 -9.75 1.45 -9.32
C THR A 25 -8.35 0.96 -9.01
N GLY A 26 -8.23 0.02 -8.08
CA GLY A 26 -6.95 -0.62 -7.81
C GLY A 26 -7.04 -1.98 -7.12
N ILE A 27 -5.96 -2.75 -7.18
CA ILE A 27 -5.80 -4.02 -6.48
C ILE A 27 -4.59 -3.92 -5.56
N ALA A 28 -4.79 -4.27 -4.28
CA ALA A 28 -3.76 -4.27 -3.27
C ALA A 28 -3.19 -5.67 -3.05
N TYR A 29 -1.89 -5.71 -2.76
CA TYR A 29 -1.13 -6.92 -2.46
C TYR A 29 -0.23 -6.68 -1.25
N LEU A 30 -0.08 -7.70 -0.41
CA LEU A 30 0.86 -7.73 0.72
C LEU A 30 1.75 -8.93 0.52
N ASN A 31 3.05 -8.72 0.39
CA ASN A 31 4.03 -9.80 0.20
C ASN A 31 3.67 -10.74 -0.98
N GLY A 32 3.14 -10.18 -2.07
CA GLY A 32 2.68 -10.92 -3.25
C GLY A 32 1.24 -11.45 -3.17
N GLU A 33 0.63 -11.53 -1.98
CA GLU A 33 -0.73 -12.04 -1.83
C GLU A 33 -1.76 -10.93 -2.03
N ARG A 34 -2.81 -11.18 -2.81
CA ARG A 34 -3.91 -10.22 -2.99
C ARG A 34 -4.68 -10.05 -1.68
N ILE A 35 -4.89 -8.81 -1.29
CA ILE A 35 -5.53 -8.47 -0.01
C ILE A 35 -6.79 -7.60 -0.15
N GLY A 36 -7.03 -7.02 -1.32
CA GLY A 36 -8.22 -6.22 -1.56
C GLY A 36 -8.27 -5.63 -2.96
N SER A 37 -9.42 -5.06 -3.32
CA SER A 37 -9.55 -4.27 -4.56
C SER A 37 -10.49 -3.10 -4.34
N SER A 38 -10.03 -1.89 -4.63
CA SER A 38 -10.83 -0.67 -4.63
C SER A 38 -11.50 -0.55 -6.00
N ARG A 39 -12.83 -0.54 -6.01
CA ARG A 39 -13.65 -0.44 -7.23
C ARG A 39 -14.46 0.85 -7.28
N ASN A 40 -14.58 1.55 -6.16
CA ASN A 40 -15.18 2.86 -6.03
C ASN A 40 -14.30 3.66 -5.07
N TRP A 41 -13.72 4.77 -5.52
CA TRP A 41 -12.82 5.59 -4.70
C TRP A 41 -13.54 6.22 -3.50
N GLU A 42 -14.87 6.37 -3.56
CA GLU A 42 -15.71 6.84 -2.46
C GLU A 42 -15.86 5.81 -1.32
N GLN A 43 -15.52 4.53 -1.57
CA GLN A 43 -15.61 3.46 -0.59
C GLN A 43 -14.23 2.84 -0.36
N PRO A 44 -13.49 3.31 0.67
CA PRO A 44 -12.20 2.74 1.03
C PRO A 44 -12.33 1.24 1.33
N VAL A 45 -11.39 0.47 0.82
CA VAL A 45 -11.29 -0.95 1.13
C VAL A 45 -10.64 -1.09 2.49
N PHE A 46 -11.36 -1.72 3.43
CA PHE A 46 -10.82 -2.13 4.71
C PHE A 46 -10.45 -3.61 4.67
N ALA A 47 -9.26 -3.95 5.16
CA ALA A 47 -8.86 -5.34 5.30
C ALA A 47 -7.93 -5.54 6.49
N ASP A 48 -8.10 -6.65 7.20
CA ASP A 48 -7.20 -7.06 8.28
C ASP A 48 -6.07 -7.91 7.71
N PHE A 49 -4.84 -7.47 7.92
CA PHE A 49 -3.61 -8.08 7.43
C PHE A 49 -2.82 -8.79 8.52
N SER A 50 -3.36 -8.85 9.74
CA SER A 50 -2.69 -9.42 10.91
C SER A 50 -2.08 -10.79 10.63
N ALA A 51 -2.80 -11.69 9.97
CA ALA A 51 -2.34 -13.04 9.64
C ALA A 51 -1.30 -13.12 8.51
N LYS A 52 -1.12 -12.06 7.72
CA LYS A 52 -0.30 -12.04 6.49
C LYS A 52 1.00 -11.23 6.63
N LEU A 53 1.10 -10.45 7.70
CA LEU A 53 2.32 -9.72 8.04
C LEU A 53 3.44 -10.67 8.45
N LYS A 54 4.67 -10.28 8.14
CA LYS A 54 5.88 -10.96 8.54
C LYS A 54 6.69 -10.08 9.49
N GLN A 55 7.42 -10.70 10.42
CA GLN A 55 8.42 -9.96 11.18
C GLN A 55 9.56 -9.58 10.22
N GLY A 56 10.09 -8.36 10.35
CA GLY A 56 11.05 -7.80 9.42
C GLY A 56 10.37 -7.10 8.25
N ARG A 57 10.95 -7.27 7.06
CA ARG A 57 10.54 -6.57 5.83
C ARG A 57 9.19 -7.08 5.32
N ASN A 58 8.34 -6.14 4.91
CA ASN A 58 7.08 -6.37 4.23
C ASN A 58 6.94 -5.39 3.07
N ILE A 59 6.19 -5.78 2.05
CA ILE A 59 5.90 -4.94 0.88
C ILE A 59 4.39 -4.82 0.69
N ILE A 60 3.90 -3.60 0.57
CA ILE A 60 2.57 -3.34 0.01
C ILE A 60 2.77 -2.96 -1.46
N ALA A 61 2.02 -3.62 -2.33
CA ALA A 61 2.01 -3.33 -3.76
C ALA A 61 0.59 -2.97 -4.19
N VAL A 62 0.44 -1.97 -5.05
CA VAL A 62 -0.87 -1.58 -5.59
C VAL A 62 -0.81 -1.39 -7.10
N LYS A 63 -1.68 -2.11 -7.80
CA LYS A 63 -1.94 -1.88 -9.23
C LYS A 63 -3.11 -0.92 -9.34
N ALA A 64 -2.85 0.30 -9.79
CA ALA A 64 -3.86 1.32 -10.01
C ALA A 64 -4.19 1.45 -11.49
N ASN A 65 -5.48 1.56 -11.80
CA ASN A 65 -5.97 1.81 -13.14
C ASN A 65 -6.76 3.12 -13.16
N ASN A 66 -6.19 4.13 -13.84
CA ASN A 66 -6.83 5.41 -14.12
C ASN A 66 -7.62 5.27 -15.45
N GLN A 67 -8.89 5.65 -15.44
CA GLN A 67 -9.81 5.64 -16.58
C GLN A 67 -9.94 7.02 -17.24
N GLY A 68 -9.18 8.02 -16.78
CA GLY A 68 -9.11 9.37 -17.34
C GLY A 68 -9.23 10.44 -16.25
N GLY A 69 -8.67 11.62 -16.50
CA GLY A 69 -8.68 12.72 -15.52
C GLY A 69 -7.68 12.51 -14.36
N PRO A 70 -7.88 13.20 -13.22
CA PRO A 70 -7.04 13.07 -12.03
C PRO A 70 -6.94 11.63 -11.52
N ALA A 71 -5.82 11.28 -10.90
CA ALA A 71 -5.63 9.98 -10.28
C ALA A 71 -4.81 10.11 -9.01
N GLY A 72 -5.19 9.32 -8.01
CA GLY A 72 -4.55 9.32 -6.71
C GLY A 72 -4.71 7.97 -6.02
N LEU A 73 -3.78 7.71 -5.11
CA LEU A 73 -3.85 6.58 -4.19
C LEU A 73 -3.66 7.12 -2.78
N MET A 74 -4.53 6.71 -1.87
CA MET A 74 -4.37 6.91 -0.45
C MET A 74 -4.40 5.56 0.27
N ALA A 75 -3.35 5.30 1.05
CA ALA A 75 -3.24 4.09 1.84
C ALA A 75 -2.94 4.43 3.30
N ARG A 76 -3.51 3.66 4.23
CA ARG A 76 -3.20 3.72 5.66
C ARG A 76 -3.16 2.31 6.22
N LEU A 77 -2.11 1.99 6.96
CA LEU A 77 -1.97 0.76 7.73
C LEU A 77 -1.82 1.12 9.21
N LYS A 78 -2.80 0.75 10.03
CA LYS A 78 -2.74 0.88 11.49
C LYS A 78 -2.36 -0.46 12.08
N ILE A 79 -1.30 -0.50 12.87
CA ILE A 79 -0.82 -1.73 13.51
C ILE A 79 -0.98 -1.57 15.01
N LYS A 80 -1.79 -2.43 15.61
CA LYS A 80 -1.89 -2.52 17.07
C LYS A 80 -0.89 -3.55 17.56
N ARG A 81 -0.03 -3.20 18.52
CA ARG A 81 0.90 -4.15 19.16
C ARG A 81 0.45 -4.46 20.57
N ARG A 82 0.77 -5.68 21.03
CA ARG A 82 0.51 -6.09 22.42
C ARG A 82 1.35 -5.26 23.40
N GLU A 83 2.60 -5.00 23.02
CA GLU A 83 3.56 -4.23 23.81
C GLU A 83 4.32 -3.24 22.91
N GLY A 84 4.60 -2.05 23.46
CA GLY A 84 5.30 -0.98 22.76
C GLY A 84 4.43 -0.16 21.79
N PRO A 85 5.06 0.68 20.93
CA PRO A 85 4.34 1.59 20.05
C PRO A 85 3.49 0.87 19.02
N SER A 86 2.27 1.37 18.77
CA SER A 86 1.37 0.91 17.71
C SER A 86 1.50 1.82 16.48
N PRO A 87 2.35 1.48 15.49
CA PRO A 87 2.65 2.40 14.40
C PRO A 87 1.46 2.53 13.44
N THR A 88 1.34 3.73 12.86
CA THR A 88 0.46 3.99 11.71
C THR A 88 1.34 4.36 10.52
N LEU A 89 1.24 3.61 9.43
CA LEU A 89 1.95 3.88 8.18
C LEU A 89 0.95 4.45 7.18
N GLU A 90 1.24 5.62 6.63
CA GLU A 90 0.38 6.27 5.63
C GLU A 90 1.11 6.37 4.29
N SER A 91 0.35 6.47 3.19
CA SER A 91 0.89 6.79 1.88
C SER A 91 1.67 8.09 1.96
N ASN A 92 2.94 8.04 1.58
CA ASN A 92 3.89 9.12 1.72
C ASN A 92 4.89 9.12 0.56
N ALA A 93 5.81 10.07 0.55
CA ALA A 93 6.79 10.23 -0.53
C ALA A 93 7.79 9.07 -0.69
N ASN A 94 7.82 8.08 0.21
CA ASN A 94 8.68 6.89 0.12
C ASN A 94 8.07 5.75 -0.72
N TRP A 95 6.86 5.94 -1.23
CA TRP A 95 6.33 5.04 -2.24
C TRP A 95 7.13 5.19 -3.54
N VAL A 96 7.42 4.08 -4.20
CA VAL A 96 7.93 4.08 -5.56
C VAL A 96 6.83 3.70 -6.53
N SER A 97 6.94 4.17 -7.77
CA SER A 97 5.95 3.92 -8.80
C SER A 97 6.58 3.73 -10.18
N SER A 98 5.89 2.97 -11.02
CA SER A 98 6.27 2.75 -12.41
C SER A 98 5.04 2.70 -13.31
N LEU A 99 5.23 3.08 -14.58
CA LEU A 99 4.24 2.88 -15.64
C LEU A 99 4.22 1.42 -16.12
N GLU A 100 5.38 0.77 -16.07
CA GLU A 100 5.60 -0.60 -16.52
C GLU A 100 6.00 -1.51 -15.36
N THR A 101 5.86 -2.81 -15.55
CA THR A 101 6.17 -3.78 -14.52
C THR A 101 6.57 -5.11 -15.14
N GLU A 102 7.19 -5.98 -14.34
CA GLU A 102 7.61 -7.32 -14.73
C GLU A 102 6.89 -8.37 -13.87
N GLU A 103 7.05 -9.65 -14.19
CA GLU A 103 6.50 -10.72 -13.38
C GLU A 103 7.05 -10.66 -11.94
N GLY A 104 6.21 -10.97 -10.96
CA GLY A 104 6.63 -10.99 -9.56
C GLY A 104 6.74 -9.60 -8.90
N TRP A 105 6.40 -8.51 -9.57
CA TRP A 105 6.52 -7.14 -9.02
C TRP A 105 5.80 -6.86 -7.70
N MET A 106 4.90 -7.74 -7.24
CA MET A 106 4.19 -7.61 -5.96
C MET A 106 4.96 -8.23 -4.79
N HIS A 107 6.02 -8.99 -5.07
CA HIS A 107 6.81 -9.72 -4.09
C HIS A 107 7.92 -8.85 -3.50
N LEU A 108 8.37 -9.21 -2.30
CA LEU A 108 9.37 -8.43 -1.55
C LEU A 108 10.74 -8.45 -2.23
N GLU A 109 11.02 -9.54 -2.93
CA GLU A 109 12.27 -9.88 -3.58
C GLU A 109 12.45 -9.15 -4.93
N PHE A 110 11.39 -8.50 -5.43
CA PHE A 110 11.45 -7.75 -6.67
C PHE A 110 12.33 -6.50 -6.52
N ASP A 111 13.27 -6.31 -7.45
CA ASP A 111 14.13 -5.14 -7.51
C ASP A 111 13.40 -3.95 -8.16
N ASP A 112 12.98 -3.00 -7.34
CA ASP A 112 12.35 -1.75 -7.76
C ASP A 112 13.31 -0.56 -7.83
N SER A 113 14.64 -0.79 -7.82
CA SER A 113 15.65 0.28 -7.87
C SER A 113 15.54 1.21 -9.08
N LYS A 114 14.95 0.73 -10.18
CA LYS A 114 14.68 1.52 -11.40
C LYS A 114 13.37 2.31 -11.34
N TRP A 115 12.53 2.08 -10.33
CA TRP A 115 11.26 2.78 -10.19
C TRP A 115 11.48 4.19 -9.66
N SER A 116 10.64 5.11 -10.11
CA SER A 116 10.72 6.50 -9.67
C SER A 116 9.90 6.71 -8.41
N ARG A 117 10.31 7.64 -7.53
CA ARG A 117 9.50 8.02 -6.38
C ARG A 117 8.11 8.46 -6.84
N ALA A 118 7.08 8.00 -6.14
CA ALA A 118 5.72 8.42 -6.39
C ALA A 118 5.57 9.92 -6.11
N SER A 119 4.94 10.64 -7.02
CA SER A 119 4.62 12.05 -6.82
C SER A 119 3.59 12.17 -5.70
N PHE A 120 3.90 12.98 -4.68
CA PHE A 120 2.93 13.38 -3.68
C PHE A 120 1.88 14.28 -4.35
N VAL A 121 0.60 13.95 -4.20
CA VAL A 121 -0.51 14.68 -4.85
C VAL A 121 -1.15 15.69 -3.88
N ALA A 122 -1.61 15.24 -2.71
CA ALA A 122 -2.20 16.10 -1.65
C ALA A 122 -2.31 15.33 -0.32
N LYS A 123 -2.55 16.02 0.81
CA LYS A 123 -2.97 15.35 2.06
C LYS A 123 -4.48 15.14 2.05
N LEU A 124 -4.95 14.15 2.81
CA LEU A 124 -6.39 13.96 3.02
C LEU A 124 -6.99 15.20 3.69
N GLY A 125 -7.97 15.81 3.02
CA GLY A 125 -8.68 16.98 3.53
C GLY A 125 -8.10 18.33 3.09
N ASP A 126 -7.03 18.35 2.28
CA ASP A 126 -6.59 19.59 1.62
C ASP A 126 -7.63 19.94 0.52
N GLN A 127 -8.22 21.13 0.60
CA GLN A 127 -9.08 21.75 -0.42
C GLN A 127 -8.26 22.61 -1.39
#